data_AF-A0A517TZE8-F1
#
_entry.id   AF-A0A517TZE8-F1
#
_cell.length_a   1.000
_cell.length_b   1.000
_cell.length_c   1.000
_cell.angle_alpha   90.00
_cell.angle_beta   90.00
_cell.angle_gamma   90.00
#
_symmetry.space_group_name_H-M   'P 1'
#
loop_
_entity.id
_entity.type
_entity.pdbx_description
1 polymer ?
#
loop_
_entity_poly.entity_id
_entity_poly.type
_entity_poly.pdbx_seq_one_letter_code
_entity_poly.pdbx_strand_id
1 'polypeptide(L)'
;MTCHELARRVKLLEPGASAQDVARICLLLANHHSELMSLDSDDRLKAACQQTSLKLQLATDQHAAMTQELEELAGSDPEKFSQEQVWVLIRAIKVQSQVLQLYVGQPVLDV
;
A
#
# COMPACT_ATOMS: atom_id res chain seq x y z
N MET A 1 -16.82 -5.94 15.31
CA MET A 1 -15.95 -7.07 14.95
C MET A 1 -14.60 -6.89 15.66
N THR A 2 -14.06 -7.93 16.30
CA THR A 2 -12.70 -7.89 16.91
C THR A 2 -11.63 -8.20 15.85
N CYS A 3 -10.36 -7.88 16.11
CA CYS A 3 -9.27 -8.20 15.17
C CYS A 3 -9.14 -9.71 14.90
N HIS A 4 -9.40 -10.54 15.92
CA HIS A 4 -9.39 -12.00 15.77
C HIS A 4 -10.51 -12.48 14.85
N GLU A 5 -11.72 -11.93 15.02
CA GLU A 5 -12.89 -12.23 14.19
C GLU A 5 -12.64 -11.83 12.73
N LEU A 6 -12.07 -10.64 12.52
CA LEU A 6 -11.69 -10.16 11.19
C LEU A 6 -10.67 -11.10 10.53
N ALA A 7 -9.58 -11.45 11.23
CA ALA A 7 -8.56 -12.34 10.70
C ALA A 7 -9.12 -13.72 10.33
N ARG A 8 -10.01 -14.26 11.16
CA ARG A 8 -10.70 -15.53 10.88
C ARG A 8 -11.55 -15.42 9.61
N ARG A 9 -12.35 -14.36 9.47
CA ARG A 9 -13.23 -14.15 8.31
C ARG A 9 -12.44 -13.92 7.02
N VAL A 10 -11.37 -13.13 7.08
CA VAL A 10 -10.44 -12.94 5.94
C VAL A 10 -9.83 -14.27 5.51
N LYS A 11 -9.37 -15.11 6.45
CA LYS A 11 -8.81 -16.43 6.15
C LYS A 11 -9.82 -17.40 5.53
N LEU A 12 -11.11 -17.27 5.89
CA LEU A 12 -12.18 -18.06 5.26
C LEU A 12 -12.45 -17.60 3.82
N LEU A 13 -12.39 -16.29 3.55
CA LEU A 13 -12.58 -15.74 2.21
C LEU A 13 -11.39 -16.03 1.27
N GLU A 14 -10.17 -16.07 1.82
CA GLU A 14 -8.91 -16.32 1.10
C GLU A 14 -8.16 -17.50 1.74
N PRO A 15 -8.57 -18.76 1.50
CA PRO A 15 -7.98 -19.93 2.16
C PRO A 15 -6.48 -20.11 1.88
N GLY A 16 -6.02 -19.66 0.71
CA GLY A 16 -4.63 -19.72 0.28
C GLY A 16 -3.71 -18.67 0.91
N ALA A 17 -4.25 -17.62 1.55
CA ALA A 17 -3.45 -16.53 2.09
C ALA A 17 -2.55 -16.98 3.25
N SER A 18 -1.30 -16.53 3.27
CA SER A 18 -0.40 -16.80 4.40
C SER A 18 -0.87 -16.04 5.66
N ALA A 19 -0.35 -16.40 6.83
CA ALA A 19 -0.66 -15.66 8.07
C ALA A 19 -0.25 -14.18 7.97
N GLN A 20 0.86 -13.91 7.27
CA GLN A 20 1.34 -12.55 7.00
C GLN A 20 0.36 -11.78 6.11
N ASP A 21 -0.19 -12.41 5.07
CA ASP A 21 -1.13 -11.76 4.16
C ASP A 21 -2.45 -11.44 4.87
N VAL A 22 -2.96 -12.38 5.68
CA VAL A 22 -4.15 -12.14 6.50
C VAL A 22 -3.93 -10.97 7.45
N ALA A 23 -2.81 -10.94 8.18
CA ALA A 23 -2.50 -9.85 9.09
C ALA A 23 -2.38 -8.50 8.37
N ARG A 24 -1.73 -8.49 7.20
CA ARG A 24 -1.58 -7.28 6.36
C ARG A 24 -2.93 -6.76 5.88
N ILE A 25 -3.81 -7.63 5.39
CA ILE A 25 -5.17 -7.25 4.96
C ILE A 25 -5.97 -6.70 6.15
N CYS A 26 -5.88 -7.35 7.33
CA CYS A 26 -6.57 -6.87 8.53
C CYS A 26 -6.13 -5.46 8.94
N LEU A 27 -4.81 -5.20 8.91
CA LEU A 27 -4.27 -3.87 9.20
C LEU A 27 -4.77 -2.83 8.19
N LEU A 28 -4.71 -3.14 6.89
CA LEU A 28 -5.12 -2.20 5.85
C LEU A 28 -6.62 -1.88 5.90
N LEU A 29 -7.46 -2.87 6.21
CA LEU A 29 -8.88 -2.67 6.45
C LEU A 29 -9.13 -1.80 7.68
N ALA A 30 -8.42 -2.05 8.78
CA ALA A 30 -8.52 -1.23 9.99
C ALA A 30 -8.05 0.21 9.76
N ASN A 31 -7.04 0.42 8.91
CA ASN A 31 -6.56 1.75 8.53
C ASN A 31 -7.59 2.53 7.68
N HIS A 32 -8.40 1.85 6.86
CA HIS A 32 -9.38 2.49 5.98
C HIS A 32 -10.78 2.61 6.57
N HIS A 33 -11.11 1.76 7.57
CA HIS A 33 -12.42 1.72 8.19
C HIS A 33 -12.29 2.01 9.68
N SER A 34 -12.73 3.21 10.09
CA SER A 34 -12.79 3.62 11.49
C SER A 34 -13.67 2.68 12.33
N GLU A 35 -14.67 2.04 11.71
CA GLU A 35 -15.53 1.05 12.36
C GLU A 35 -15.60 -0.24 11.56
N LEU A 36 -14.94 -1.29 12.06
CA LEU A 36 -14.96 -2.62 11.44
C LEU A 36 -16.37 -3.27 11.42
N MET A 37 -17.34 -2.74 12.18
CA MET A 37 -18.74 -3.20 12.17
C MET A 37 -19.41 -2.99 10.79
N SER A 38 -18.94 -2.02 9.98
CA SER A 38 -19.50 -1.78 8.65
C SER A 38 -19.23 -2.93 7.65
N LEU A 39 -18.30 -3.82 8.00
CA LEU A 39 -17.86 -4.97 7.20
C LEU A 39 -18.52 -6.29 7.65
N ASP A 40 -19.65 -6.23 8.36
CA ASP A 40 -20.32 -7.43 8.88
C ASP A 40 -20.92 -8.35 7.78
N SER A 41 -21.10 -7.85 6.56
CA SER A 41 -21.49 -8.68 5.39
C SER A 41 -20.25 -9.30 4.73
N ASP A 42 -20.28 -10.61 4.48
CA ASP A 42 -19.20 -11.31 3.78
C ASP A 42 -18.92 -10.75 2.39
N ASP A 43 -19.95 -10.32 1.66
CA ASP A 43 -19.78 -9.70 0.34
C ASP A 43 -19.05 -8.34 0.44
N ARG A 44 -19.41 -7.54 1.44
CA ARG A 44 -18.74 -6.25 1.69
C ARG A 44 -17.31 -6.44 2.16
N LEU A 45 -17.07 -7.41 3.04
CA LEU A 45 -15.74 -7.76 3.50
C LEU A 45 -14.87 -8.24 2.33
N LYS A 46 -15.40 -9.11 1.48
CA LYS A 46 -14.70 -9.61 0.28
C LYS A 46 -14.34 -8.48 -0.68
N ALA A 47 -15.30 -7.59 -0.97
CA ALA A 47 -15.05 -6.43 -1.82
C ALA A 47 -13.98 -5.49 -1.23
N ALA A 48 -14.05 -5.21 0.08
CA ALA A 48 -13.08 -4.38 0.77
C ALA A 48 -11.68 -5.02 0.78
N CYS A 49 -11.58 -6.33 1.00
CA CYS A 49 -10.33 -7.09 0.90
C CYS A 49 -9.71 -6.96 -0.50
N GLN A 50 -10.51 -7.21 -1.55
CA GLN A 50 -10.03 -7.13 -2.94
C GLN A 50 -9.55 -5.73 -3.31
N GLN A 51 -10.33 -4.70 -2.96
CA GLN A 51 -9.96 -3.31 -3.22
C GLN A 51 -8.66 -2.94 -2.50
N THR A 52 -8.51 -3.38 -1.26
CA THR A 52 -7.34 -3.09 -0.43
C THR A 52 -6.09 -3.78 -0.95
N SER A 53 -6.21 -5.06 -1.35
CA SER A 53 -5.12 -5.81 -1.98
C SER A 53 -4.70 -5.18 -3.31
N LEU A 54 -5.66 -4.75 -4.15
CA LEU A 54 -5.37 -4.07 -5.41
C LEU A 54 -4.61 -2.75 -5.20
N LYS A 55 -5.05 -1.93 -4.23
CA LYS A 55 -4.35 -0.67 -3.88
C LYS A 55 -2.92 -0.92 -3.43
N LEU A 56 -2.70 -1.95 -2.58
CA LEU A 56 -1.37 -2.32 -2.13
C LEU A 56 -0.49 -2.78 -3.29
N GLN A 57 -1.02 -3.62 -4.17
CA GLN A 57 -0.30 -4.09 -5.34
C GLN A 57 0.12 -2.90 -6.22
N LEU A 58 -0.81 -1.99 -6.53
CA LEU A 58 -0.52 -0.78 -7.31
C LEU A 58 0.58 0.08 -6.68
N ALA A 59 0.52 0.31 -5.36
CA ALA A 59 1.54 1.09 -4.66
C ALA A 59 2.91 0.39 -4.66
N THR A 60 2.93 -0.94 -4.56
CA THR A 60 4.16 -1.74 -4.62
C THR A 60 4.77 -1.70 -6.02
N ASP A 61 3.95 -1.82 -7.06
CA ASP A 61 4.38 -1.73 -8.45
C ASP A 61 4.95 -0.34 -8.77
N GLN A 62 4.29 0.73 -8.31
CA GLN A 62 4.78 2.10 -8.44
C GLN A 62 6.11 2.30 -7.70
N HIS A 63 6.26 1.74 -6.51
CA HIS A 63 7.51 1.79 -5.76
C HIS A 63 8.65 1.07 -6.48
N ALA A 64 8.39 -0.11 -7.04
CA ALA A 64 9.38 -0.86 -7.82
C ALA A 64 9.84 -0.08 -9.06
N ALA A 65 8.88 0.46 -9.83
CA ALA A 65 9.19 1.28 -10.99
C ALA A 65 10.01 2.53 -10.63
N MET A 66 9.63 3.23 -9.55
CA MET A 66 10.35 4.41 -9.07
C MET A 66 11.77 4.09 -8.59
N THR A 67 11.96 2.94 -7.93
CA THR A 67 13.29 2.49 -7.50
C THR A 67 14.20 2.27 -8.70
N GLN A 68 13.69 1.63 -9.76
CA GLN A 68 14.43 1.42 -11.00
C GLN A 68 14.84 2.75 -11.65
N GLU A 69 13.92 3.72 -11.76
CA GLU A 69 14.22 5.04 -12.31
C GLU A 69 15.28 5.80 -11.49
N LEU A 70 15.29 5.64 -10.16
CA LEU A 70 16.32 6.22 -9.30
C LEU A 70 17.68 5.55 -9.49
N GLU A 71 17.71 4.24 -9.69
CA GLU A 71 18.95 3.51 -9.98
C GLU A 71 19.55 3.94 -11.33
N GLU A 72 18.70 4.08 -12.37
CA GLU A 72 19.10 4.62 -13.67
C GLU A 72 19.63 6.06 -13.54
N LEU A 73 18.96 6.88 -12.73
CA LEU A 73 19.39 8.25 -12.44
C LEU A 73 20.71 8.31 -11.66
N ALA A 74 20.88 7.47 -10.63
CA ALA A 74 22.08 7.40 -9.82
C ALA A 74 23.29 6.85 -10.61
N GLY A 75 23.03 6.01 -11.61
CA GLY A 75 24.03 5.56 -12.58
C GLY A 75 24.40 6.61 -13.64
N SER A 76 23.71 7.75 -13.68
CA SER A 76 23.95 8.86 -14.60
C SER A 76 25.01 9.85 -14.07
N ASP A 77 25.65 10.61 -14.97
CA ASP A 77 26.67 11.59 -14.61
C ASP A 77 26.07 12.80 -13.83
N PRO A 78 26.43 13.03 -12.55
CA PRO A 78 25.74 13.98 -11.67
C PRO A 78 25.87 15.46 -12.06
N GLU A 79 26.88 15.83 -12.85
CA GLU A 79 27.17 17.24 -13.16
C GLU A 79 26.19 17.87 -14.18
N LYS A 80 25.27 17.08 -14.74
CA LYS A 80 24.31 17.54 -15.77
C LYS A 80 22.88 17.11 -15.48
N PHE A 81 22.43 17.15 -14.23
CA PHE A 81 21.03 16.85 -13.94
C PHE A 81 20.09 17.78 -14.72
N SER A 82 19.36 17.21 -15.68
CA SER A 82 18.37 17.92 -16.48
C SER A 82 17.11 18.19 -15.63
N GLN A 83 16.24 19.08 -16.10
CA GLN A 83 14.97 19.37 -15.41
C GLN A 83 14.10 18.11 -15.24
N GLU A 84 14.17 17.15 -16.16
CA GLU A 84 13.49 15.85 -16.05
C GLU A 84 14.03 15.01 -14.89
N GLN A 85 15.35 15.03 -14.68
CA GLN A 85 16.01 14.28 -13.61
C GLN A 85 15.68 14.85 -12.21
N VAL A 86 15.47 16.16 -12.10
CA VAL A 86 14.94 16.79 -10.86
C VAL A 86 13.47 16.37 -10.61
N TRP A 87 12.66 16.24 -11.66
CA TRP A 87 11.29 15.73 -11.55
C TRP A 87 11.23 14.27 -11.10
N VAL A 88 12.17 13.42 -11.56
CA VAL A 88 12.32 12.03 -11.08
C VAL A 88 12.59 12.03 -9.57
N LEU A 89 13.47 12.89 -9.06
CA LEU A 89 13.74 13.00 -7.61
C LEU A 89 12.53 13.48 -6.80
N ILE A 90 11.76 14.47 -7.29
CA ILE A 90 10.54 14.95 -6.61
C ILE A 90 9.47 13.85 -6.61
N ARG A 91 9.32 13.12 -7.72
CA ARG A 91 8.39 11.98 -7.80
C ARG A 91 8.83 10.85 -6.86
N ALA A 92 10.13 10.60 -6.72
CA ALA A 92 10.70 9.61 -5.81
C ALA A 92 10.23 9.81 -4.37
N ILE A 93 10.38 11.05 -3.87
CA ILE A 93 9.99 11.44 -2.51
C ILE A 93 8.49 11.21 -2.31
N LYS A 94 7.68 11.52 -3.32
CA LYS A 94 6.21 11.32 -3.27
C LYS A 94 5.82 9.84 -3.26
N VAL A 95 6.46 8.99 -4.07
CA VAL A 95 6.16 7.55 -4.15
C VAL A 95 6.63 6.81 -2.89
N GLN A 96 7.81 7.13 -2.35
CA GLN A 96 8.28 6.53 -1.10
C GLN A 96 7.33 6.80 0.08
N SER A 97 6.70 7.97 0.09
CA SER A 97 5.69 8.34 1.10
C SER A 97 4.43 7.45 1.02
N GLN A 98 4.01 7.02 -0.18
CA GLN A 98 2.74 6.30 -0.39
C GLN A 98 2.74 4.87 0.16
N VAL A 99 3.84 4.13 0.03
CA VAL A 99 3.94 2.78 0.62
C VAL A 99 3.89 2.87 2.15
N LEU A 100 4.58 3.86 2.72
CA LEU A 100 4.58 4.10 4.16
C LEU A 100 3.17 4.45 4.67
N GLN A 101 2.42 5.29 3.93
CA GLN A 101 1.05 5.67 4.28
C GLN A 101 0.09 4.48 4.39
N LEU A 102 0.23 3.49 3.51
CA LEU A 102 -0.59 2.27 3.56
C LEU A 102 -0.37 1.49 4.86
N TYR A 103 0.86 1.43 5.37
CA TYR A 103 1.20 0.73 6.61
C TYR A 103 0.92 1.55 7.88
N VAL A 104 1.09 2.87 7.83
CA VAL A 104 0.97 3.76 9.00
C VAL A 104 -0.47 4.25 9.21
N GLY A 105 -1.33 4.20 8.19
CA GLY A 105 -2.75 4.58 8.30
C GLY A 105 -2.98 6.08 8.47
N GLN A 106 -1.95 6.91 8.32
CA GLN A 106 -2.04 8.37 8.35
C GLN A 106 -1.58 8.95 7.00
N PRO A 107 -2.25 10.00 6.48
CA PRO A 107 -1.70 10.76 5.38
C PRO A 107 -0.39 11.42 5.84
N VAL A 108 0.71 11.20 5.12
CA VAL A 108 1.94 11.94 5.38
C VAL A 108 1.73 13.35 4.83
N LEU A 109 2.09 14.33 5.66
CA LEU A 109 2.01 15.77 5.41
C LEU A 109 2.40 16.11 3.97
N ASP A 110 1.54 16.93 3.35
CA ASP A 110 1.80 17.59 2.06
C ASP A 110 3.06 18.46 2.24
N VAL A 111 4.10 18.18 1.44
CA VAL A 111 5.30 19.02 1.32
C VAL A 111 5.34 19.58 -0.10
#